data_AF-A0A371WQ04-F1
#
_entry.id   AF-A0A371WQ04-F1
#
_cell.length_a   1.000
_cell.length_b   1.000
_cell.length_c   1.000
_cell.angle_alpha   90.00
_cell.angle_beta   90.00
_cell.angle_gamma   90.00
#
_symmetry.space_group_name_H-M   'P 1'
#
loop_
_entity.id
_entity.type
_entity.pdbx_description
1 polymer ?
#
loop_
_entity_poly.entity_id
_entity_poly.type
_entity_poly.pdbx_seq_one_letter_code
_entity_poly.pdbx_strand_id
1 'polypeptide(L)'
;MSKLTPFGAALRKLRIDHEMRLFDLAEKIGKSTAMISAVETGRKPIPEGFIDIVTKALRLSETEIQQLASAKDKTSTEIKVGHLSPGGRELVAGFARQADELPDALLKELRKTFLKSLEGEIPFKRKRRGILVPPLSRNIIETLANNVRGFFGLTDISKLPIIEILEFGLPKIEAQYSFEIWDEQEMGRDEGRVLPGHHTIILRRDVYDAACNGDGRARFTAAHELGHYAMHHEISFARASSDNDPIYRDAEWQADTFAGFLMAPRALVKGFSSATEASDAFGISLHAANVMLAKHR
;
A
#
# COMPACT_ATOMS: atom_id res chain seq x y z
N MET A 1 -15.76 1.22 7.16
CA MET A 1 -14.78 1.03 8.24
C MET A 1 -14.14 -0.34 8.07
N SER A 2 -12.83 -0.40 7.92
CA SER A 2 -12.03 -1.59 8.26
C SER A 2 -10.94 -1.08 9.19
N LYS A 3 -11.33 -0.79 10.43
CA LYS A 3 -10.36 -0.49 11.49
C LYS A 3 -9.82 -1.85 11.92
N LEU A 4 -8.49 -1.99 11.99
CA LEU A 4 -7.88 -3.22 12.51
C LEU A 4 -8.52 -3.60 13.83
N THR A 5 -8.81 -4.89 14.00
CA THR A 5 -9.24 -5.39 15.31
C THR A 5 -8.10 -5.21 16.32
N PRO A 6 -8.38 -5.13 17.64
CA PRO A 6 -7.31 -5.12 18.63
C PRO A 6 -6.30 -6.26 18.43
N PHE A 7 -6.80 -7.47 18.11
CA PHE A 7 -5.97 -8.62 17.77
C PHE A 7 -5.14 -8.40 16.50
N GLY A 8 -5.76 -7.91 15.42
CA GLY A 8 -5.07 -7.66 14.16
C GLY A 8 -4.01 -6.57 14.25
N ALA A 9 -4.29 -5.50 15.00
CA ALA A 9 -3.32 -4.45 15.28
C ALA A 9 -2.11 -5.01 16.06
N ALA A 10 -2.36 -5.84 17.08
CA ALA A 10 -1.31 -6.50 17.85
C ALA A 10 -0.49 -7.46 16.98
N LEU A 11 -1.14 -8.32 16.20
CA LEU A 11 -0.46 -9.26 15.31
C LEU A 11 0.38 -8.54 14.27
N ARG A 12 -0.17 -7.52 13.60
CA ARG A 12 0.54 -6.74 12.59
C ARG A 12 1.74 -6.01 13.17
N LYS A 13 1.60 -5.45 14.39
CA LYS A 13 2.73 -4.86 15.12
C LYS A 13 3.83 -5.90 15.38
N LEU A 14 3.49 -7.06 15.93
CA LEU A 14 4.46 -8.13 16.17
C LEU A 14 5.15 -8.58 14.86
N ARG A 15 4.40 -8.67 13.75
CA ARG A 15 4.99 -8.97 12.45
C ARG A 15 6.00 -7.90 12.00
N ILE A 16 5.68 -6.61 12.21
CA ILE A 16 6.59 -5.50 11.91
C ILE A 16 7.83 -5.56 12.81
N ASP A 17 7.66 -5.79 14.10
CA ASP A 17 8.75 -5.82 15.09
C ASP A 17 9.71 -7.01 14.83
N HIS A 18 9.18 -8.10 14.25
CA HIS A 18 9.95 -9.29 13.83
C HIS A 18 10.29 -9.30 12.34
N GLU A 19 10.07 -8.20 11.63
CA GLU A 19 10.35 -8.03 10.18
C GLU A 19 9.77 -9.15 9.28
N MET A 20 8.62 -9.72 9.66
CA MET A 20 7.99 -10.83 8.96
C MET A 20 6.81 -10.36 8.10
N ARG A 21 6.89 -10.57 6.77
CA ARG A 21 5.79 -10.21 5.88
C ARG A 21 4.60 -11.12 6.14
N LEU A 22 3.41 -10.65 5.78
CA LEU A 22 2.20 -11.45 5.80
C LEU A 22 2.37 -12.71 4.94
N PHE A 23 3.07 -12.59 3.81
CA PHE A 23 3.49 -13.70 2.95
C PHE A 23 4.31 -14.75 3.72
N ASP A 24 5.37 -14.35 4.39
CA ASP A 24 6.25 -15.27 5.12
C ASP A 24 5.52 -15.96 6.28
N LEU A 25 4.66 -15.22 6.99
CA LEU A 25 3.84 -15.81 8.04
C LEU A 25 2.88 -16.85 7.45
N ALA A 26 2.21 -16.52 6.34
CA ALA A 26 1.26 -17.37 5.65
C ALA A 26 1.90 -18.71 5.23
N GLU A 27 3.10 -18.67 4.64
CA GLU A 27 3.87 -19.87 4.30
C GLU A 27 4.21 -20.69 5.54
N LYS A 28 4.71 -20.04 6.61
CA LYS A 28 5.11 -20.73 7.85
C LYS A 28 3.95 -21.45 8.55
N ILE A 29 2.75 -20.88 8.52
CA ILE A 29 1.58 -21.45 9.21
C ILE A 29 0.65 -22.25 8.29
N GLY A 30 0.99 -22.38 7.01
CA GLY A 30 0.21 -23.13 6.02
C GLY A 30 -1.19 -22.54 5.79
N LYS A 31 -1.30 -21.21 5.72
CA LYS A 31 -2.56 -20.48 5.48
C LYS A 31 -2.40 -19.50 4.32
N SER A 32 -3.51 -19.00 3.77
CA SER A 32 -3.45 -17.95 2.74
C SER A 32 -3.24 -16.57 3.36
N THR A 33 -2.53 -15.69 2.65
CA THR A 33 -2.30 -14.29 3.01
C THR A 33 -3.62 -13.53 3.18
N ALA A 34 -4.59 -13.77 2.29
CA ALA A 34 -5.94 -13.21 2.40
C ALA A 34 -6.70 -13.68 3.66
N MET A 35 -6.54 -14.94 4.10
CA MET A 35 -7.17 -15.41 5.34
C MET A 35 -6.60 -14.67 6.54
N ILE A 36 -5.27 -14.57 6.65
CA ILE A 36 -4.63 -13.87 7.77
C ILE A 36 -5.00 -12.38 7.74
N SER A 37 -4.98 -11.72 6.57
CA SER A 37 -5.43 -10.33 6.43
C SER A 37 -6.88 -10.17 6.88
N ALA A 38 -7.77 -11.09 6.51
CA ALA A 38 -9.18 -11.04 6.92
C ALA A 38 -9.36 -11.22 8.44
N VAL A 39 -8.50 -12.01 9.09
CA VAL A 39 -8.47 -12.12 10.56
C VAL A 39 -7.98 -10.83 11.19
N GLU A 40 -6.90 -10.22 10.66
CA GLU A 40 -6.37 -8.95 11.17
C GLU A 40 -7.42 -7.82 11.09
N THR A 41 -8.20 -7.79 10.01
CA THR A 41 -9.21 -6.76 9.75
C THR A 41 -10.59 -7.11 10.33
N GLY A 42 -10.75 -8.27 10.98
CA GLY A 42 -12.02 -8.71 11.56
C GLY A 42 -13.09 -9.14 10.55
N ARG A 43 -12.72 -9.31 9.27
CA ARG A 43 -13.60 -9.88 8.23
C ARG A 43 -13.84 -11.39 8.45
N LYS A 44 -12.90 -12.08 9.11
CA LYS A 44 -13.03 -13.48 9.51
C LYS A 44 -12.73 -13.63 11.01
N PRO A 45 -13.42 -14.54 11.72
CA PRO A 45 -13.12 -14.82 13.12
C PRO A 45 -11.73 -15.46 13.26
N ILE A 46 -11.10 -15.26 14.42
CA ILE A 46 -9.81 -15.87 14.76
C ILE A 46 -10.00 -17.39 14.88
N PRO A 47 -9.34 -18.22 14.05
CA PRO A 47 -9.49 -19.68 14.12
C PRO A 47 -9.01 -20.27 15.46
N GLU A 48 -9.55 -21.42 15.83
CA GLU A 48 -9.06 -22.18 16.98
C GLU A 48 -7.59 -22.60 16.75
N GLY A 49 -6.76 -22.54 17.80
CA GLY A 49 -5.32 -22.81 17.71
C GLY A 49 -4.50 -21.78 16.90
N PHE A 50 -5.11 -20.71 16.39
CA PHE A 50 -4.42 -19.72 15.55
C PHE A 50 -3.29 -18.98 16.30
N ILE A 51 -3.48 -18.66 17.58
CA ILE A 51 -2.43 -18.04 18.40
C ILE A 51 -1.23 -18.97 18.51
N ASP A 52 -1.44 -20.26 18.78
CA ASP A 52 -0.34 -21.21 19.02
C ASP A 52 0.54 -21.38 17.78
N ILE A 53 -0.06 -21.45 16.58
CA ILE A 53 0.69 -21.56 15.34
C ILE A 53 1.44 -20.26 15.01
N VAL A 54 0.84 -19.09 15.27
CA VAL A 54 1.47 -17.78 15.06
C VAL A 54 2.64 -17.57 16.03
N THR A 55 2.44 -17.88 17.31
CA THR A 55 3.48 -17.82 18.35
C THR A 55 4.70 -18.64 17.98
N LYS A 56 4.50 -19.87 17.48
CA LYS A 56 5.59 -20.74 17.02
C LYS A 56 6.28 -20.18 15.78
N ALA A 57 5.52 -19.64 14.83
CA ALA A 57 6.06 -19.12 13.57
C ALA A 57 6.91 -17.85 13.77
N LEU A 58 6.45 -16.91 14.60
CA LEU A 58 7.14 -15.67 14.94
C LEU A 58 8.17 -15.83 16.07
N ARG A 59 8.20 -16.99 16.75
CA ARG A 59 9.06 -17.24 17.94
C ARG A 59 8.84 -16.19 19.03
N LEU A 60 7.57 -15.91 19.32
CA LEU A 60 7.18 -14.91 20.32
C LEU A 60 7.63 -15.29 21.73
N SER A 61 8.05 -14.29 22.48
CA SER A 61 8.31 -14.37 23.92
C SER A 61 7.01 -14.49 24.72
N GLU A 62 7.11 -14.90 25.99
CA GLU A 62 5.94 -15.02 26.88
C GLU A 62 5.15 -13.70 27.02
N THR A 63 5.85 -12.56 27.02
CA THR A 63 5.22 -11.25 27.12
C THR A 63 4.43 -10.91 25.86
N GLU A 64 4.96 -11.20 24.67
CA GLU A 64 4.27 -10.99 23.39
C GLU A 64 3.08 -11.94 23.23
N ILE A 65 3.20 -13.18 23.70
CA ILE A 65 2.08 -14.14 23.74
C ILE A 65 0.94 -13.60 24.61
N GLN A 66 1.26 -13.10 25.80
CA GLN A 66 0.26 -12.49 26.70
C GLN A 66 -0.40 -11.25 26.08
N GLN A 67 0.38 -10.40 25.40
CA GLN A 67 -0.15 -9.25 24.67
C GLN A 67 -1.14 -9.68 23.57
N LEU A 68 -0.77 -10.68 22.78
CA LEU A 68 -1.61 -11.20 21.69
C LEU A 68 -2.89 -11.88 22.22
N ALA A 69 -2.79 -12.64 23.32
CA ALA A 69 -3.94 -13.24 24.00
C ALA A 69 -4.89 -12.18 24.55
N SER A 70 -4.37 -11.16 25.24
CA SER A 70 -5.17 -10.03 25.74
C SER A 70 -5.89 -9.29 24.60
N ALA A 71 -5.22 -9.13 23.45
CA ALA A 71 -5.81 -8.51 22.27
C ALA A 71 -6.93 -9.35 21.64
N LYS A 72 -6.80 -10.69 21.65
CA LYS A 72 -7.88 -11.62 21.24
C LYS A 72 -9.11 -11.49 22.13
N ASP A 73 -8.93 -11.40 23.46
CA ASP A 73 -10.04 -11.27 24.40
C ASP A 73 -10.78 -9.95 24.21
N LYS A 74 -10.04 -8.85 23.99
CA LYS A 74 -10.61 -7.54 23.63
C LYS A 74 -11.42 -7.61 22.34
N THR A 75 -10.88 -8.24 21.31
CA THR A 75 -11.56 -8.44 20.02
C THR A 75 -12.85 -9.24 20.19
N SER A 76 -12.80 -10.33 20.97
CA SER A 76 -13.97 -11.16 21.27
C SER A 76 -15.04 -10.42 22.10
N THR A 77 -14.61 -9.46 22.93
CA THR A 77 -15.50 -8.62 23.73
C THR A 77 -16.12 -7.51 22.90
N GLU A 78 -15.37 -6.84 22.01
CA GLU A 78 -15.91 -5.84 21.07
C GLU A 78 -16.97 -6.43 20.14
N ILE A 79 -16.75 -7.66 19.66
CA ILE A 79 -17.74 -8.40 18.84
C ILE A 79 -19.03 -8.68 19.65
N LYS A 80 -18.92 -8.88 20.97
CA LYS A 80 -20.08 -9.07 21.88
C LYS A 80 -20.75 -7.74 22.29
N VAL A 81 -19.99 -6.64 22.38
CA VAL A 81 -20.44 -5.30 22.82
C VAL A 81 -21.05 -4.48 21.67
N GLY A 82 -21.00 -4.96 20.43
CA GLY A 82 -21.77 -4.41 19.30
C GLY A 82 -23.29 -4.29 19.54
N HIS A 83 -23.79 -4.79 20.67
CA HIS A 83 -25.19 -4.72 21.10
C HIS A 83 -25.51 -3.88 22.36
N LEU A 84 -24.63 -3.02 22.93
CA LEU A 84 -25.04 -2.16 24.06
C LEU A 84 -24.50 -0.70 24.11
N SER A 85 -25.49 0.20 24.18
CA SER A 85 -25.71 1.53 24.80
C SER A 85 -24.74 2.74 24.68
N PRO A 86 -25.28 3.99 24.69
CA PRO A 86 -24.60 5.23 24.27
C PRO A 86 -23.34 5.64 25.06
N GLY A 87 -23.13 5.14 26.28
CA GLY A 87 -22.00 5.52 27.14
C GLY A 87 -20.63 5.06 26.64
N GLY A 88 -20.58 4.00 25.82
CA GLY A 88 -19.32 3.54 25.21
C GLY A 88 -18.73 4.50 24.18
N ARG A 89 -19.56 5.39 23.60
CA ARG A 89 -19.11 6.39 22.60
C ARG A 89 -18.28 7.51 23.24
N GLU A 90 -18.52 7.81 24.51
CA GLU A 90 -17.86 8.91 25.23
C GLU A 90 -16.43 8.55 25.66
N LEU A 91 -16.19 7.27 25.98
CA LEU A 91 -14.85 6.72 26.27
C LEU A 91 -13.95 6.66 25.02
N VAL A 92 -14.52 6.30 23.86
CA VAL A 92 -13.79 6.27 22.58
C VAL A 92 -13.44 7.69 22.12
N ALA A 93 -14.32 8.66 22.35
CA ALA A 93 -14.02 10.08 22.12
C ALA A 93 -12.97 10.64 23.09
N GLY A 94 -12.86 10.08 24.29
CA GLY A 94 -11.83 10.42 25.28
C GLY A 94 -10.42 10.02 24.86
N PHE A 95 -10.25 8.83 24.29
CA PHE A 95 -8.96 8.33 23.80
C PHE A 95 -8.50 9.04 22.52
N ALA A 96 -9.43 9.46 21.65
CA ALA A 96 -9.10 10.21 20.44
C ALA A 96 -8.45 11.58 20.76
N ARG A 97 -8.68 12.14 21.95
CA ARG A 97 -8.09 13.42 22.39
C ARG A 97 -6.66 13.29 22.93
N GLN A 98 -6.13 12.08 23.04
CA GLN A 98 -4.83 11.82 23.67
C GLN A 98 -3.76 11.33 22.66
N ALA A 99 -4.07 11.32 21.37
CA ALA A 99 -3.19 10.90 20.28
C ALA A 99 -2.71 12.05 19.37
N ASP A 100 -3.01 13.31 19.73
CA ASP A 100 -2.43 14.48 19.09
C ASP A 100 -1.01 14.70 19.62
N GLU A 101 0.00 14.10 18.97
CA GLU A 101 1.38 14.61 18.91
C GLU A 101 2.25 13.74 17.96
N LEU A 102 1.99 13.86 16.65
CA LEU A 102 3.00 13.67 15.59
C LEU A 102 2.90 14.88 14.66
N PRO A 103 4.02 15.47 14.19
CA PRO A 103 4.00 16.86 13.77
C PRO A 103 3.25 17.00 12.45
N ASP A 104 2.05 17.60 12.52
CA ASP A 104 1.31 18.16 11.39
C ASP A 104 2.22 18.92 10.42
N ALA A 105 3.31 19.51 10.92
CA ALA A 105 4.34 20.20 10.17
C ALA A 105 4.99 19.35 9.06
N LEU A 106 5.24 18.05 9.26
CA LEU A 106 5.88 17.21 8.24
C LEU A 106 4.91 16.91 7.09
N LEU A 107 3.64 16.61 7.41
CA LEU A 107 2.57 16.44 6.42
C LEU A 107 2.21 17.76 5.72
N LYS A 108 2.30 18.89 6.44
CA LYS A 108 2.14 20.24 5.84
C LYS A 108 3.30 20.58 4.91
N GLU A 109 4.55 20.27 5.25
CA GLU A 109 5.71 20.50 4.38
C GLU A 109 5.70 19.57 3.16
N LEU A 110 5.27 18.32 3.33
CA LEU A 110 4.98 17.40 2.23
C LEU A 110 3.77 17.84 1.39
N ARG A 111 2.80 18.59 1.92
CA ARG A 111 1.69 19.15 1.10
C ARG A 111 2.07 20.49 0.45
N LYS A 112 2.90 21.31 1.11
CA LYS A 112 3.26 22.68 0.72
C LYS A 112 4.34 22.73 -0.35
N THR A 113 5.27 21.77 -0.32
CA THR A 113 6.28 21.58 -1.38
C THR A 113 5.65 21.03 -2.68
N PHE A 114 4.46 20.42 -2.59
CA PHE A 114 3.89 19.58 -3.65
C PHE A 114 2.88 20.28 -4.58
N LEU A 115 2.45 21.53 -4.31
CA LEU A 115 1.36 22.20 -5.05
C LEU A 115 1.71 23.59 -5.61
N LYS A 116 2.92 23.78 -6.15
CA LYS A 116 3.23 24.95 -6.99
C LYS A 116 4.20 24.61 -8.12
N SER A 117 3.65 24.22 -9.27
CA SER A 117 4.07 24.69 -10.60
C SER A 117 3.33 23.87 -11.66
N LEU A 118 2.49 24.53 -12.44
CA LEU A 118 1.69 23.99 -13.53
C LEU A 118 2.32 24.41 -14.86
N GLU A 119 2.37 23.47 -15.81
CA GLU A 119 2.09 23.60 -17.26
C GLU A 119 3.00 22.71 -18.13
N GLY A 120 2.39 22.05 -19.14
CA GLY A 120 3.07 21.65 -20.39
C GLY A 120 3.20 20.16 -20.76
N GLU A 121 2.43 19.75 -21.78
CA GLU A 121 2.71 18.78 -22.88
C GLU A 121 2.51 17.24 -22.78
N ILE A 122 2.47 16.58 -23.96
CA ILE A 122 1.40 15.73 -24.59
C ILE A 122 1.62 14.16 -24.57
N PRO A 123 0.58 13.31 -24.86
CA PRO A 123 0.36 11.91 -24.39
C PRO A 123 0.92 10.67 -25.14
N PHE A 124 0.74 9.50 -24.51
CA PHE A 124 0.71 8.14 -25.11
C PHE A 124 -0.56 7.37 -24.66
N LYS A 125 -1.41 6.83 -25.56
CA LYS A 125 -2.76 6.27 -25.28
C LYS A 125 -2.78 4.84 -24.67
N ARG A 126 -3.79 4.54 -23.82
CA ARG A 126 -4.14 3.17 -23.35
C ARG A 126 -5.66 2.97 -23.07
N LYS A 127 -6.07 1.73 -22.75
CA LYS A 127 -7.39 1.10 -23.05
C LYS A 127 -8.31 0.81 -21.84
N ARG A 128 -7.98 1.22 -20.61
CA ARG A 128 -8.91 1.26 -19.46
C ARG A 128 -8.99 2.70 -18.96
N ARG A 129 -10.21 3.19 -18.74
CA ARG A 129 -10.48 4.60 -18.41
C ARG A 129 -10.61 4.75 -16.90
N GLY A 130 -9.83 5.67 -16.32
CA GLY A 130 -9.91 6.02 -14.91
C GLY A 130 -10.97 7.08 -14.62
N ILE A 131 -10.88 7.64 -13.42
CA ILE A 131 -11.56 8.88 -13.08
C ILE A 131 -10.74 10.10 -13.55
N LEU A 132 -11.42 11.22 -13.77
CA LEU A 132 -10.77 12.48 -14.10
C LEU A 132 -10.26 13.16 -12.83
N VAL A 133 -8.96 13.42 -12.77
CA VAL A 133 -8.26 14.04 -11.64
C VAL A 133 -7.63 15.39 -12.04
N PRO A 134 -7.19 16.21 -11.08
CA PRO A 134 -6.39 17.40 -11.38
C PRO A 134 -5.17 17.05 -12.25
N PRO A 135 -4.79 17.94 -13.18
CA PRO A 135 -3.72 17.66 -14.13
C PRO A 135 -2.35 17.56 -13.44
N LEU A 136 -1.60 16.48 -13.70
CA LEU A 136 -0.19 16.33 -13.28
C LEU A 136 0.71 16.08 -14.50
N SER A 137 1.82 16.81 -14.58
CA SER A 137 2.83 16.60 -15.61
C SER A 137 3.75 15.43 -15.25
N ARG A 138 4.45 14.87 -16.25
CA ARG A 138 5.42 13.79 -16.03
C ARG A 138 6.52 14.20 -15.05
N ASN A 139 7.02 15.43 -15.12
CA ASN A 139 8.08 15.93 -14.24
C ASN A 139 7.62 16.02 -12.79
N ILE A 140 6.36 16.42 -12.56
CA ILE A 140 5.78 16.42 -11.21
C ILE A 140 5.71 14.98 -10.70
N ILE A 141 5.13 14.07 -11.50
CA ILE A 141 5.00 12.66 -11.12
C ILE A 141 6.36 12.00 -10.85
N GLU A 142 7.38 12.30 -11.65
CA GLU A 142 8.76 11.85 -11.42
C GLU A 142 9.31 12.39 -10.09
N THR A 143 9.08 13.67 -9.80
CA THR A 143 9.49 14.28 -8.52
C THR A 143 8.79 13.61 -7.34
N LEU A 144 7.49 13.32 -7.45
CA LEU A 144 6.73 12.59 -6.42
C LEU A 144 7.33 11.21 -6.16
N ALA A 145 7.59 10.45 -7.22
CA ALA A 145 8.18 9.12 -7.12
C ALA A 145 9.59 9.16 -6.49
N ASN A 146 10.43 10.12 -6.89
CA ASN A 146 11.76 10.32 -6.30
C ASN A 146 11.69 10.74 -4.83
N ASN A 147 10.71 11.55 -4.44
CA ASN A 147 10.50 11.93 -3.04
C ASN A 147 10.11 10.72 -2.18
N VAL A 148 9.25 9.82 -2.68
CA VAL A 148 8.94 8.56 -1.98
C VAL A 148 10.20 7.73 -1.79
N ARG A 149 11.04 7.58 -2.82
CA ARG A 149 12.33 6.87 -2.70
C ARG A 149 13.26 7.55 -1.69
N GLY A 150 13.40 8.87 -1.76
CA GLY A 150 14.24 9.65 -0.86
C GLY A 150 13.81 9.54 0.60
N PHE A 151 12.50 9.59 0.85
CA PHE A 151 11.92 9.46 2.19
C PHE A 151 12.28 8.12 2.85
N PHE A 152 12.25 7.03 2.08
CA PHE A 152 12.64 5.71 2.58
C PHE A 152 14.15 5.41 2.48
N GLY A 153 14.97 6.36 2.04
CA GLY A 153 16.42 6.14 1.85
C GLY A 153 16.75 5.17 0.72
N LEU A 154 15.87 5.06 -0.29
CA LEU A 154 15.95 4.10 -1.39
C LEU A 154 16.40 4.73 -2.72
N THR A 155 17.05 5.89 -2.71
CA THR A 155 17.41 6.61 -3.96
C THR A 155 18.24 5.74 -4.89
N ASP A 156 19.18 4.97 -4.35
CA ASP A 156 20.20 4.24 -5.12
C ASP A 156 19.91 2.74 -5.28
N ILE A 157 18.73 2.29 -4.80
CA ILE A 157 18.36 0.88 -4.79
C ILE A 157 17.68 0.47 -6.11
N SER A 158 18.34 -0.31 -6.96
CA SER A 158 17.75 -0.74 -8.24
C SER A 158 16.45 -1.53 -8.04
N LYS A 159 16.46 -2.63 -7.29
CA LYS A 159 15.25 -3.42 -7.04
C LYS A 159 14.48 -2.85 -5.84
N LEU A 160 13.50 -1.99 -6.12
CA LEU A 160 12.69 -1.35 -5.08
C LEU A 160 11.92 -2.39 -4.22
N PRO A 161 12.03 -2.35 -2.88
CA PRO A 161 11.28 -3.20 -1.96
C PRO A 161 9.81 -2.74 -1.80
N ILE A 162 9.02 -2.78 -2.89
CA ILE A 162 7.67 -2.18 -2.93
C ILE A 162 6.72 -2.77 -1.89
N ILE A 163 6.77 -4.08 -1.63
CA ILE A 163 5.91 -4.72 -0.64
C ILE A 163 6.27 -4.26 0.77
N GLU A 164 7.55 -4.15 1.08
CA GLU A 164 8.03 -3.68 2.38
C GLU A 164 7.63 -2.21 2.62
N ILE A 165 7.65 -1.38 1.58
CA ILE A 165 7.13 -0.01 1.65
C ILE A 165 5.66 -0.03 2.02
N LEU A 166 4.84 -0.82 1.33
CA LEU A 166 3.40 -0.90 1.57
C LEU A 166 3.05 -1.50 2.93
N GLU A 167 3.80 -2.51 3.38
CA GLU A 167 3.45 -3.32 4.54
C GLU A 167 4.10 -2.81 5.84
N PHE A 168 5.29 -2.23 5.76
CA PHE A 168 6.07 -1.80 6.93
C PHE A 168 6.44 -0.32 6.90
N GLY A 169 6.62 0.27 5.71
CA GLY A 169 6.98 1.68 5.55
C GLY A 169 5.82 2.62 5.84
N LEU A 170 4.72 2.48 5.10
CA LEU A 170 3.55 3.35 5.17
C LEU A 170 2.84 3.35 6.55
N PRO A 171 2.68 2.20 7.24
CA PRO A 171 2.07 2.21 8.57
C PRO A 171 2.85 3.00 9.62
N LYS A 172 4.16 3.22 9.42
CA LYS A 172 5.00 4.00 10.34
C LYS A 172 4.81 5.52 10.19
N ILE A 173 4.22 5.97 9.08
CA ILE A 173 4.09 7.39 8.75
C ILE A 173 2.65 7.89 8.78
N GLU A 174 1.68 7.00 8.57
CA GLU A 174 0.27 7.34 8.57
C GLU A 174 -0.48 6.33 9.45
N ALA A 175 -0.90 6.78 10.63
CA ALA A 175 -1.55 5.92 11.62
C ALA A 175 -2.88 5.34 11.12
N GLN A 176 -3.55 6.01 10.18
CA GLN A 176 -4.80 5.53 9.60
C GLN A 176 -4.58 4.56 8.43
N TYR A 177 -3.34 4.41 7.97
CA TYR A 177 -3.03 3.59 6.81
C TYR A 177 -3.25 2.10 7.11
N SER A 178 -3.92 1.42 6.20
CA SER A 178 -4.12 -0.02 6.21
C SER A 178 -3.71 -0.62 4.87
N PHE A 179 -3.03 -1.76 4.95
CA PHE A 179 -2.75 -2.62 3.82
C PHE A 179 -3.48 -3.95 4.02
N GLU A 180 -4.27 -4.36 3.02
CA GLU A 180 -5.09 -5.57 3.10
C GLU A 180 -4.93 -6.46 1.87
N ILE A 181 -5.06 -7.77 2.09
CA ILE A 181 -5.03 -8.77 1.03
C ILE A 181 -6.40 -9.45 0.95
N TRP A 182 -7.00 -9.41 -0.23
CA TRP A 182 -8.34 -9.95 -0.48
C TRP A 182 -8.25 -11.07 -1.52
N ASP A 183 -9.11 -12.09 -1.40
CA ASP A 183 -9.15 -13.19 -2.36
C ASP A 183 -9.77 -12.74 -3.69
N GLU A 184 -9.61 -13.54 -4.75
CA GLU A 184 -10.07 -13.20 -6.09
C GLU A 184 -11.60 -13.06 -6.18
N GLN A 185 -12.33 -13.80 -5.34
CA GLN A 185 -13.78 -13.69 -5.22
C GLN A 185 -14.19 -12.32 -4.66
N GLU A 186 -13.44 -11.79 -3.69
CA GLU A 186 -13.73 -10.53 -3.02
C GLU A 186 -13.34 -9.31 -3.88
N MET A 187 -12.27 -9.47 -4.67
CA MET A 187 -11.75 -8.43 -5.57
C MET A 187 -12.43 -8.42 -6.94
N GLY A 188 -13.12 -9.50 -7.31
CA GLY A 188 -13.72 -9.64 -8.64
C GLY A 188 -12.66 -9.53 -9.75
N ARG A 189 -12.75 -8.47 -10.56
CA ARG A 189 -11.84 -8.24 -11.70
C ARG A 189 -10.65 -7.34 -11.35
N ASP A 190 -10.64 -6.76 -10.15
CA ASP A 190 -9.62 -5.80 -9.74
C ASP A 190 -8.38 -6.54 -9.23
N GLU A 191 -7.20 -6.09 -9.64
CA GLU A 191 -5.91 -6.66 -9.21
C GLU A 191 -5.36 -5.93 -7.98
N GLY A 192 -5.74 -4.65 -7.83
CA GLY A 192 -5.52 -3.80 -6.69
C GLY A 192 -6.61 -2.72 -6.64
N ARG A 193 -6.77 -2.08 -5.49
CA ARG A 193 -7.65 -0.92 -5.32
C ARG A 193 -7.20 -0.04 -4.16
N VAL A 194 -7.36 1.26 -4.34
CA VAL A 194 -7.37 2.24 -3.25
C VAL A 194 -8.82 2.59 -2.94
N LEU A 195 -9.20 2.52 -1.66
CA LEU A 195 -10.54 2.90 -1.24
C LEU A 195 -10.62 4.43 -1.09
N PRO A 196 -11.41 5.16 -1.90
CA PRO A 196 -11.49 6.61 -1.80
C PRO A 196 -11.99 7.06 -0.41
N GLY A 197 -11.33 8.06 0.18
CA GLY A 197 -11.65 8.54 1.54
C GLY A 197 -11.32 7.54 2.66
N HIS A 198 -10.66 6.42 2.33
CA HIS A 198 -10.15 5.46 3.28
C HIS A 198 -8.64 5.32 3.04
N HIS A 199 -7.85 5.40 4.10
CA HIS A 199 -6.40 5.29 3.99
C HIS A 199 -5.99 3.82 3.76
N THR A 200 -6.51 3.16 2.71
CA THR A 200 -6.41 1.72 2.54
C THR A 200 -6.05 1.33 1.11
N ILE A 201 -4.96 0.60 0.97
CA ILE A 201 -4.57 -0.12 -0.24
C ILE A 201 -4.95 -1.59 -0.06
N ILE A 202 -5.61 -2.16 -1.07
CA ILE A 202 -5.95 -3.58 -1.12
C ILE A 202 -5.29 -4.19 -2.35
N LEU A 203 -4.57 -5.29 -2.19
CA LEU A 203 -4.12 -6.12 -3.31
C LEU A 203 -4.88 -7.45 -3.34
N ARG A 204 -5.14 -7.94 -4.55
CA ARG A 204 -5.64 -9.31 -4.74
C ARG A 204 -4.55 -10.30 -4.36
N ARG A 205 -4.93 -11.40 -3.73
CA ARG A 205 -4.01 -12.40 -3.16
C ARG A 205 -2.94 -12.86 -4.15
N ASP A 206 -3.34 -13.33 -5.32
CA ASP A 206 -2.42 -13.80 -6.36
C ASP A 206 -1.41 -12.74 -6.81
N VAL A 207 -1.82 -11.47 -6.85
CA VAL A 207 -0.94 -10.32 -7.14
C VAL A 207 0.03 -10.07 -5.99
N TYR A 208 -0.45 -10.02 -4.75
CA TYR A 208 0.43 -9.83 -3.59
C TYR A 208 1.47 -10.95 -3.47
N ASP A 209 1.03 -12.20 -3.56
CA ASP A 209 1.89 -13.38 -3.46
C ASP A 209 2.93 -13.39 -4.61
N ALA A 210 2.52 -13.09 -5.85
CA ALA A 210 3.43 -12.97 -6.98
C ALA A 210 4.45 -11.83 -6.80
N ALA A 211 4.02 -10.68 -6.27
CA ALA A 211 4.90 -9.55 -6.01
C ALA A 211 5.96 -9.87 -4.93
N CYS A 212 5.56 -10.60 -3.87
CA CYS A 212 6.48 -11.12 -2.85
C CYS A 212 7.53 -12.07 -3.45
N ASN A 213 7.11 -12.89 -4.43
CA ASN A 213 7.99 -13.78 -5.19
C ASN A 213 8.80 -13.07 -6.29
N GLY A 214 8.70 -11.75 -6.40
CA GLY A 214 9.52 -10.95 -7.30
C GLY A 214 8.97 -10.79 -8.72
N ASP A 215 7.72 -11.19 -8.99
CA ASP A 215 7.10 -10.99 -10.31
C ASP A 215 7.00 -9.50 -10.66
N GLY A 216 7.54 -9.14 -11.82
CA GLY A 216 7.67 -7.74 -12.21
C GLY A 216 6.35 -7.05 -12.53
N ARG A 217 5.33 -7.78 -13.01
CA ARG A 217 4.00 -7.20 -13.27
C ARG A 217 3.27 -6.95 -11.96
N ALA A 218 3.29 -7.93 -11.06
CA ALA A 218 2.64 -7.83 -9.76
C ALA A 218 3.27 -6.72 -8.90
N ARG A 219 4.60 -6.59 -8.91
CA ARG A 219 5.30 -5.46 -8.28
C ARG A 219 4.90 -4.11 -8.89
N PHE A 220 4.73 -4.06 -10.21
CA PHE A 220 4.25 -2.84 -10.88
C PHE A 220 2.81 -2.50 -10.47
N THR A 221 1.91 -3.48 -10.37
CA THR A 221 0.55 -3.29 -9.84
C THR A 221 0.57 -2.72 -8.42
N ALA A 222 1.43 -3.26 -7.53
CA ALA A 222 1.59 -2.72 -6.18
C ALA A 222 2.07 -1.25 -6.18
N ALA A 223 3.03 -0.91 -7.05
CA ALA A 223 3.52 0.46 -7.21
C ALA A 223 2.46 1.41 -7.84
N HIS A 224 1.60 0.88 -8.70
CA HIS A 224 0.47 1.60 -9.30
C HIS A 224 -0.55 1.99 -8.22
N GLU A 225 -0.94 1.05 -7.34
CA GLU A 225 -1.84 1.36 -6.23
C GLU A 225 -1.23 2.37 -5.24
N LEU A 226 0.10 2.31 -5.02
CA LEU A 226 0.79 3.37 -4.27
C LEU A 226 0.69 4.73 -4.95
N GLY A 227 0.70 4.78 -6.29
CA GLY A 227 0.46 6.01 -7.05
C GLY A 227 -0.94 6.56 -6.82
N HIS A 228 -1.97 5.71 -6.93
CA HIS A 228 -3.35 6.07 -6.58
C HIS A 228 -3.46 6.58 -5.15
N TYR A 229 -2.80 5.90 -4.21
CA TYR A 229 -2.79 6.33 -2.82
C TYR A 229 -2.11 7.69 -2.68
N ALA A 230 -0.89 7.86 -3.17
CA ALA A 230 -0.14 9.10 -3.01
C ALA A 230 -0.79 10.32 -3.66
N MET A 231 -1.50 10.14 -4.79
CA MET A 231 -2.00 11.26 -5.60
C MET A 231 -3.53 11.42 -5.60
N HIS A 232 -4.30 10.38 -5.30
CA HIS A 232 -5.74 10.34 -5.59
C HIS A 232 -6.63 9.91 -4.43
N HIS A 233 -6.10 9.42 -3.30
CA HIS A 233 -6.92 8.87 -2.20
C HIS A 233 -7.93 9.86 -1.58
N GLU A 234 -7.65 11.16 -1.61
CA GLU A 234 -8.54 12.22 -1.11
C GLU A 234 -9.58 12.69 -2.15
N ILE A 235 -9.44 12.28 -3.42
CA ILE A 235 -10.31 12.76 -4.49
C ILE A 235 -11.66 12.02 -4.42
N SER A 236 -12.66 12.71 -3.89
CA SER A 236 -14.05 12.27 -3.88
C SER A 236 -14.84 12.96 -4.99
N PHE A 237 -15.78 12.26 -5.63
CA PHE A 237 -16.70 12.78 -6.68
C PHE A 237 -16.05 13.18 -8.02
N ALA A 238 -15.19 12.32 -8.57
CA ALA A 238 -14.64 12.51 -9.91
C ALA A 238 -15.52 11.87 -11.01
N ARG A 239 -15.69 12.56 -12.15
CA ARG A 239 -16.33 11.99 -13.34
C ARG A 239 -15.42 10.96 -14.01
N ALA A 240 -16.00 9.95 -14.67
CA ALA A 240 -15.23 9.03 -15.51
C ALA A 240 -14.52 9.80 -16.65
N SER A 241 -13.29 9.39 -16.99
CA SER A 241 -12.56 9.98 -18.12
C SER A 241 -13.17 9.54 -19.46
N SER A 242 -12.94 10.35 -20.51
CA SER A 242 -13.38 10.10 -21.89
C SER A 242 -12.21 10.28 -22.86
N ASP A 243 -12.35 9.80 -24.11
CA ASP A 243 -11.26 9.89 -25.11
C ASP A 243 -10.90 11.33 -25.51
N ASN A 244 -11.80 12.27 -25.23
CA ASN A 244 -11.57 13.70 -25.47
C ASN A 244 -10.88 14.38 -24.28
N ASP A 245 -10.78 13.71 -23.13
CA ASP A 245 -10.11 14.28 -21.97
C ASP A 245 -8.59 14.19 -22.12
N PRO A 246 -7.85 15.24 -21.71
CA PRO A 246 -6.40 15.19 -21.76
C PRO A 246 -5.84 14.09 -20.87
N ILE A 247 -4.88 13.30 -21.39
CA ILE A 247 -4.36 12.13 -20.67
C ILE A 247 -3.79 12.45 -19.29
N TYR A 248 -3.22 13.65 -19.14
CA TYR A 248 -2.61 14.09 -17.91
C TYR A 248 -3.64 14.39 -16.82
N ARG A 249 -4.94 14.20 -17.09
CA ARG A 249 -6.03 14.22 -16.11
C ARG A 249 -6.62 12.83 -15.87
N ASP A 250 -6.09 11.78 -16.48
CA ASP A 250 -6.55 10.41 -16.27
C ASP A 250 -5.77 9.80 -15.10
N ALA A 251 -6.50 9.35 -14.06
CA ALA A 251 -5.90 8.80 -12.85
C ALA A 251 -5.05 7.55 -13.10
N GLU A 252 -5.48 6.67 -14.02
CA GLU A 252 -4.74 5.45 -14.36
C GLU A 252 -3.42 5.81 -15.03
N TRP A 253 -3.44 6.80 -15.94
CA TRP A 253 -2.22 7.28 -16.57
C TRP A 253 -1.25 7.90 -15.56
N GLN A 254 -1.76 8.70 -14.61
CA GLN A 254 -0.92 9.29 -13.57
C GLN A 254 -0.31 8.19 -12.69
N ALA A 255 -1.10 7.23 -12.23
CA ALA A 255 -0.65 6.10 -11.41
C ALA A 255 0.36 5.19 -12.15
N ASP A 256 0.12 4.84 -13.41
CA ASP A 256 1.09 4.10 -14.25
C ASP A 256 2.40 4.87 -14.42
N THR A 257 2.30 6.19 -14.63
CA THR A 257 3.48 7.05 -14.78
C THR A 257 4.28 7.11 -13.49
N PHE A 258 3.60 7.23 -12.35
CA PHE A 258 4.20 7.20 -11.01
C PHE A 258 4.91 5.87 -10.75
N ALA A 259 4.22 4.74 -10.97
CA ALA A 259 4.77 3.40 -10.80
C ALA A 259 6.05 3.20 -11.63
N GLY A 260 6.04 3.66 -12.89
CA GLY A 260 7.23 3.63 -13.76
C GLY A 260 8.42 4.36 -13.15
N PHE A 261 8.24 5.63 -12.77
CA PHE A 261 9.32 6.43 -12.17
C PHE A 261 9.78 5.89 -10.82
N LEU A 262 8.87 5.35 -10.02
CA LEU A 262 9.17 4.78 -8.71
C LEU A 262 10.01 3.51 -8.85
N MET A 263 9.64 2.63 -9.79
CA MET A 263 10.27 1.32 -10.00
C MET A 263 11.58 1.40 -10.78
N ALA A 264 11.69 2.34 -11.73
CA ALA A 264 12.85 2.50 -12.59
C ALA A 264 13.19 4.00 -12.77
N PRO A 265 13.74 4.66 -11.76
CA PRO A 265 14.02 6.10 -11.80
C PRO A 265 15.07 6.42 -12.87
N ARG A 266 14.88 7.55 -13.55
CA ARG A 266 15.77 8.02 -14.63
C ARG A 266 17.25 8.05 -14.23
N ALA A 267 17.55 8.43 -12.99
CA ALA A 267 18.93 8.50 -12.48
C ALA A 267 19.64 7.14 -12.52
N LEU A 268 18.91 6.05 -12.25
CA LEU A 268 19.46 4.69 -12.26
C LEU A 268 19.39 4.06 -13.64
N VAL A 269 18.30 4.28 -14.39
CA VAL A 269 18.09 3.69 -15.73
C VAL A 269 19.22 4.06 -16.70
N LYS A 270 19.79 5.26 -16.59
CA LYS A 270 20.91 5.72 -17.41
C LYS A 270 22.19 4.88 -17.26
N GLY A 271 22.33 4.13 -16.15
CA GLY A 271 23.45 3.23 -15.93
C GLY A 271 23.40 1.94 -16.74
N PHE A 272 22.29 1.64 -17.43
CA PHE A 272 22.08 0.38 -18.14
C PHE A 272 22.16 0.54 -19.66
N SER A 273 22.89 -0.38 -20.30
CA SER A 273 23.09 -0.38 -21.75
C SER A 273 22.05 -1.22 -22.49
N SER A 274 21.45 -2.22 -21.82
CA SER A 274 20.40 -3.07 -22.39
C SER A 274 19.13 -3.11 -21.55
N ALA A 275 18.00 -3.38 -22.21
CA ALA A 275 16.72 -3.56 -21.53
C ALA A 275 16.68 -4.82 -20.67
N THR A 276 17.43 -5.87 -21.03
CA THR A 276 17.54 -7.09 -20.23
C THR A 276 18.22 -6.82 -18.89
N GLU A 277 19.40 -6.18 -18.89
CA GLU A 277 20.10 -5.82 -17.66
C GLU A 277 19.24 -4.93 -16.76
N ALA A 278 18.57 -3.94 -17.34
CA ALA A 278 17.64 -3.08 -16.60
C ALA A 278 16.45 -3.88 -16.04
N SER A 279 15.87 -4.79 -16.83
CA SER A 279 14.77 -5.66 -16.41
C SER A 279 15.15 -6.46 -15.17
N ASP A 280 16.31 -7.10 -15.20
CA ASP A 280 16.81 -7.94 -14.12
C ASP A 280 17.14 -7.10 -12.88
N ALA A 281 17.83 -5.96 -13.06
CA ALA A 281 18.25 -5.10 -11.96
C ALA A 281 17.08 -4.41 -11.24
N PHE A 282 16.08 -3.91 -11.99
CA PHE A 282 14.89 -3.28 -11.40
C PHE A 282 13.83 -4.31 -10.98
N GLY A 283 13.93 -5.56 -11.47
CA GLY A 283 12.94 -6.62 -11.27
C GLY A 283 11.59 -6.33 -11.96
N ILE A 284 11.61 -5.65 -13.09
CA ILE A 284 10.43 -5.30 -13.88
C ILE A 284 10.34 -6.22 -15.11
N SER A 285 9.25 -6.13 -15.87
CA SER A 285 9.17 -6.86 -17.15
C SER A 285 10.11 -6.27 -18.20
N LEU A 286 10.58 -7.10 -19.14
CA LEU A 286 11.41 -6.66 -20.26
C LEU A 286 10.72 -5.55 -21.08
N HIS A 287 9.40 -5.65 -21.25
CA HIS A 287 8.63 -4.61 -21.91
C HIS A 287 8.70 -3.27 -21.16
N ALA A 288 8.51 -3.28 -19.83
CA ALA A 288 8.62 -2.08 -19.02
C ALA A 288 10.04 -1.49 -19.07
N ALA A 289 11.08 -2.33 -19.01
CA ALA A 289 12.47 -1.88 -19.14
C ALA A 289 12.75 -1.19 -20.48
N ASN A 290 12.25 -1.75 -21.59
CA ASN A 290 12.34 -1.11 -22.91
C ASN A 290 11.66 0.26 -22.93
N VAL A 291 10.45 0.37 -22.39
CA VAL A 291 9.71 1.64 -22.29
C VAL A 291 10.50 2.67 -21.47
N MET A 292 11.09 2.26 -20.35
CA MET A 292 11.82 3.17 -19.46
C MET A 292 13.16 3.63 -20.06
N LEU A 293 13.91 2.74 -20.73
CA LEU A 293 15.13 3.12 -21.44
C LEU A 293 14.83 4.09 -22.59
N ALA A 294 13.80 3.81 -23.39
CA ALA A 294 13.39 4.70 -24.48
C ALA A 294 12.91 6.08 -23.99
N LYS A 295 12.35 6.16 -22.77
CA LYS A 295 11.88 7.41 -22.15
C LYS A 295 13.03 8.25 -21.55
N HIS A 296 14.18 7.64 -21.27
CA HIS A 296 15.24 8.26 -20.46
C HIS A 296 16.58 8.44 -21.17
N ARG A 297 16.72 7.85 -22.36
CA ARG A 297 17.77 8.17 -23.33
C ARG A 297 17.32 9.34 -24.20
#